data_AF-A0A7V6W2Y7-F1
#
_entry.id   AF-A0A7V6W2Y7-F1
#
_cell.length_a   1.000
_cell.length_b   1.000
_cell.length_c   1.000
_cell.angle_alpha   90.00
_cell.angle_beta   90.00
_cell.angle_gamma   90.00
#
_symmetry.space_group_name_H-M   'P 1'
#
loop_
_entity.id
_entity.type
_entity.pdbx_description
1 polymer ?
#
loop_
_entity_poly.entity_id
_entity_poly.type
_entity_poly.pdbx_seq_one_letter_code
_entity_poly.pdbx_strand_id
1 'polypeptide(L)'
;MKKKFIFSVIIILIIYGLGGILYHQYFKEEEIEIKNIDSIDNYPYVLNSNATSAMKDEFNNLKKILEKETVDEKDYASSITKLFIIDLYTLKNKLNKYDVGGTDYIYPPKVDNYKLKVTDTLYKYLEEKTKERTKDLPEVKNVNIINIEETLFNYNEEEYSGYIIEVSIEYEKDFGYDKEGTITVIKENDLYYIAEIQNKDEA
;
A
#
# COMPACT_ATOMS: atom_id res chain seq x y z
N MET A 1 -49.36 36.26 -24.05
CA MET A 1 -48.77 35.72 -22.80
C MET A 1 -47.99 34.41 -23.01
N LYS A 2 -48.52 33.42 -23.76
CA LYS A 2 -47.84 32.12 -23.98
C LYS A 2 -46.41 32.20 -24.57
N LYS A 3 -46.14 33.07 -25.55
CA LYS A 3 -44.78 33.22 -26.14
C LYS A 3 -43.72 33.77 -25.18
N LYS A 4 -44.09 34.71 -24.29
CA LYS A 4 -43.17 35.26 -23.27
C LYS A 4 -42.87 34.25 -22.16
N PHE A 5 -43.86 33.42 -21.80
CA PHE A 5 -43.69 32.32 -20.85
C PHE A 5 -42.76 31.23 -21.41
N ILE A 6 -42.97 30.79 -22.66
CA ILE A 6 -42.11 29.81 -23.35
C ILE A 6 -40.67 30.33 -23.45
N PHE A 7 -40.48 31.61 -23.78
CA PHE A 7 -39.14 32.21 -23.84
C PHE A 7 -38.43 32.23 -22.48
N SER A 8 -39.18 32.50 -21.40
CA SER A 8 -38.63 32.46 -20.03
C SER A 8 -38.20 31.06 -19.60
N VAL A 9 -38.94 30.02 -19.98
CA VAL A 9 -38.60 28.61 -19.70
C VAL A 9 -37.34 28.17 -20.45
N ILE A 10 -37.18 28.60 -21.70
CA ILE A 10 -36.00 28.30 -22.52
C ILE A 10 -34.73 28.95 -21.92
N ILE A 11 -34.82 30.18 -21.43
CA ILE A 11 -33.69 30.86 -20.77
C ILE A 11 -33.27 30.13 -19.50
N ILE A 12 -34.24 29.66 -18.69
CA ILE A 12 -33.94 28.90 -17.47
C ILE A 12 -33.22 27.59 -17.80
N LEU A 13 -33.66 26.86 -18.83
CA LEU A 13 -32.98 25.65 -19.29
C LEU A 13 -31.55 25.91 -19.76
N ILE A 14 -31.30 27.04 -20.44
CA ILE A 14 -29.96 27.44 -20.87
C ILE A 14 -29.08 27.77 -19.66
N ILE A 15 -29.61 28.46 -18.64
CA ILE A 15 -28.86 28.79 -17.42
C ILE A 15 -28.51 27.51 -16.64
N TYR A 16 -29.43 26.56 -16.51
CA TYR A 16 -29.14 25.26 -15.88
C TYR A 16 -28.16 24.42 -16.72
N GLY A 17 -28.27 24.45 -18.04
CA GLY A 17 -27.33 23.77 -18.93
C GLY A 17 -25.91 24.34 -18.84
N LEU A 18 -25.78 25.67 -18.92
CA LEU A 18 -24.50 26.37 -18.77
C LEU A 18 -23.93 26.21 -17.35
N GLY A 19 -24.79 26.32 -16.32
CA GLY A 19 -24.41 26.09 -14.94
C GLY A 19 -23.91 24.67 -14.70
N GLY A 20 -24.56 23.66 -15.29
CA GLY A 20 -24.11 22.27 -15.22
C GLY A 20 -22.77 22.03 -15.92
N ILE A 21 -22.56 22.64 -17.10
CA ILE A 21 -21.28 22.55 -17.83
C ILE A 21 -20.15 23.23 -17.05
N LEU A 22 -20.39 24.44 -16.53
CA LEU A 22 -19.41 25.16 -15.72
C LEU A 22 -19.11 24.41 -14.42
N TYR A 23 -20.12 23.88 -13.74
CA TYR A 23 -19.92 23.05 -12.55
C TYR A 23 -19.06 21.83 -12.85
N HIS A 24 -19.35 21.11 -13.95
CA HIS A 24 -18.54 19.95 -14.34
C HIS A 24 -17.11 20.32 -14.76
N GLN A 25 -16.88 21.50 -15.33
CA GLN A 25 -15.52 21.95 -15.69
C GLN A 25 -14.71 22.46 -14.49
N TYR A 26 -15.35 23.11 -13.51
CA TYR A 26 -14.66 23.71 -12.36
C TYR A 26 -14.62 22.80 -11.12
N PHE A 27 -15.55 21.87 -10.95
CA PHE A 27 -15.66 20.98 -9.78
C PHE A 27 -15.38 19.50 -10.10
N LYS A 28 -14.98 19.15 -11.32
CA LYS A 28 -14.47 17.81 -11.58
C LYS A 28 -13.07 17.70 -10.98
N GLU A 29 -12.98 17.02 -9.84
CA GLU A 29 -11.70 16.66 -9.25
C GLU A 29 -10.91 15.81 -10.25
N GLU A 30 -9.64 16.16 -10.46
CA GLU A 30 -8.72 15.33 -11.23
C GLU A 30 -8.47 14.05 -10.44
N GLU A 31 -8.88 12.92 -11.01
CA GLU A 31 -8.63 11.60 -10.45
C GLU A 31 -7.11 11.34 -10.44
N ILE A 32 -6.56 10.97 -9.28
CA ILE A 32 -5.14 10.67 -9.14
C ILE A 32 -4.87 9.28 -9.71
N GLU A 33 -4.25 9.23 -10.89
CA GLU A 33 -3.90 7.97 -11.56
C GLU A 33 -2.56 7.42 -11.03
N ILE A 34 -2.58 6.19 -10.49
CA ILE A 34 -1.36 5.44 -10.12
C ILE A 34 -0.94 4.56 -11.31
N LYS A 35 0.33 4.62 -11.67
CA LYS A 35 0.91 3.87 -12.81
C LYS A 35 2.07 3.00 -12.33
N ASN A 36 2.21 1.84 -12.94
CA ASN A 36 3.42 1.03 -12.78
C ASN A 36 4.56 1.73 -13.55
N ILE A 37 5.68 1.95 -12.86
CA ILE A 37 6.85 2.66 -13.40
C ILE A 37 8.09 1.77 -13.50
N ASP A 38 8.12 0.64 -12.80
CA ASP A 38 9.17 -0.39 -12.92
C ASP A 38 8.63 -1.77 -12.51
N SER A 39 9.34 -2.82 -12.89
CA SER A 39 9.06 -4.23 -12.56
C SER A 39 10.36 -5.04 -12.42
N ILE A 40 10.25 -6.24 -11.87
CA ILE A 40 11.36 -7.21 -11.80
C ILE A 40 11.01 -8.39 -12.71
N ASP A 41 11.87 -8.66 -13.69
CA ASP A 41 11.62 -9.70 -14.70
C ASP A 41 11.46 -11.08 -14.06
N ASN A 42 10.41 -11.82 -14.46
CA ASN A 42 10.02 -13.13 -13.93
C ASN A 42 9.46 -13.14 -12.48
N TYR A 43 9.26 -11.97 -11.88
CA TYR A 43 8.65 -11.84 -10.56
C TYR A 43 7.38 -10.98 -10.63
N PRO A 44 6.41 -11.17 -9.71
CA PRO A 44 5.15 -10.42 -9.74
C PRO A 44 5.26 -8.98 -9.18
N TYR A 45 6.47 -8.52 -8.83
CA TYR A 45 6.68 -7.25 -8.14
C TYR A 45 6.72 -6.05 -9.10
N VAL A 46 5.96 -5.02 -8.75
CA VAL A 46 5.88 -3.76 -9.50
C VAL A 46 6.13 -2.57 -8.59
N LEU A 47 6.71 -1.51 -9.15
CA LEU A 47 6.90 -0.23 -8.49
C LEU A 47 5.89 0.77 -9.03
N ASN A 48 5.12 1.39 -8.13
CA ASN A 48 4.07 2.34 -8.48
C ASN A 48 4.56 3.79 -8.44
N SER A 49 3.90 4.66 -9.22
CA SER A 49 4.26 6.08 -9.38
C SER A 49 4.16 6.90 -8.09
N ASN A 50 3.34 6.47 -7.13
CA ASN A 50 3.20 7.08 -5.81
C ASN A 50 4.17 6.51 -4.75
N ALA A 51 5.13 5.64 -5.14
CA ALA A 51 6.14 5.11 -4.23
C ALA A 51 7.02 6.23 -3.63
N THR A 52 7.28 6.13 -2.33
CA THR A 52 8.22 7.00 -1.60
C THR A 52 9.67 6.65 -1.92
N SER A 53 10.61 7.47 -1.47
CA SER A 53 12.03 7.18 -1.65
C SER A 53 12.43 5.86 -0.98
N ALA A 54 11.97 5.61 0.26
CA ALA A 54 12.22 4.35 0.97
C ALA A 54 11.72 3.12 0.18
N MET A 55 10.53 3.20 -0.41
CA MET A 55 9.99 2.13 -1.25
C MET A 55 10.83 1.90 -2.50
N LYS A 56 11.24 2.98 -3.19
CA LYS A 56 12.06 2.90 -4.41
C LYS A 56 13.43 2.30 -4.12
N ASP A 57 14.05 2.70 -3.02
CA ASP A 57 15.38 2.24 -2.63
C ASP A 57 15.35 0.75 -2.29
N GLU A 58 14.36 0.29 -1.51
CA GLU A 58 14.22 -1.13 -1.18
C GLU A 58 13.78 -1.97 -2.39
N PHE A 59 12.93 -1.44 -3.29
CA PHE A 59 12.56 -2.15 -4.52
C PHE A 59 13.78 -2.37 -5.43
N ASN A 60 14.64 -1.37 -5.56
CA ASN A 60 15.90 -1.49 -6.28
C ASN A 60 16.87 -2.45 -5.60
N ASN A 61 16.83 -2.56 -4.27
CA ASN A 61 17.58 -3.56 -3.52
C ASN A 61 17.06 -4.98 -3.84
N LEU A 62 15.76 -5.20 -3.78
CA LEU A 62 15.12 -6.46 -4.17
C LEU A 62 15.53 -6.89 -5.59
N LYS A 63 15.43 -5.95 -6.54
CA LYS A 63 15.81 -6.19 -7.94
C LYS A 63 17.25 -6.70 -8.06
N LYS A 64 18.20 -6.06 -7.37
CA LYS A 64 19.60 -6.50 -7.33
C LYS A 64 19.80 -7.87 -6.68
N ILE A 65 18.99 -8.22 -5.68
CA ILE A 65 19.04 -9.55 -5.03
C ILE A 65 18.59 -10.63 -6.03
N LEU A 66 17.50 -10.36 -6.76
CA LEU A 66 16.88 -11.31 -7.68
C LEU A 66 17.60 -11.43 -9.04
N GLU A 67 18.39 -10.43 -9.43
CA GLU A 67 19.23 -10.48 -10.64
C GLU A 67 20.53 -11.31 -10.46
N LYS A 68 20.85 -11.76 -9.24
CA LYS A 68 22.03 -12.62 -8.99
C LYS A 68 21.80 -14.03 -9.56
N GLU A 69 22.88 -14.67 -10.03
CA GLU A 69 22.85 -16.07 -10.48
C GLU A 69 22.39 -17.03 -9.39
N THR A 70 22.71 -16.73 -8.13
CA THR A 70 22.20 -17.44 -6.95
C THR A 70 21.59 -16.42 -6.01
N VAL A 71 20.29 -16.56 -5.79
CA VAL A 71 19.52 -15.66 -4.91
C VAL A 71 19.87 -15.98 -3.46
N ASP A 72 20.17 -14.94 -2.67
CA ASP A 72 20.28 -15.06 -1.23
C ASP A 72 18.88 -15.03 -0.63
N GLU A 73 18.44 -16.17 -0.13
CA GLU A 73 17.08 -16.40 0.38
C GLU A 73 16.76 -15.54 1.61
N LYS A 74 17.75 -15.28 2.49
CA LYS A 74 17.57 -14.44 3.67
C LYS A 74 17.45 -12.97 3.28
N ASP A 75 18.28 -12.51 2.36
CA ASP A 75 18.18 -11.14 1.82
C ASP A 75 16.85 -10.95 1.09
N TYR A 76 16.39 -11.94 0.33
CA TYR A 76 15.12 -11.89 -0.38
C TYR A 76 13.94 -11.78 0.60
N ALA A 77 13.84 -12.69 1.58
CA ALA A 77 12.78 -12.64 2.60
C ALA A 77 12.81 -11.34 3.41
N SER A 78 14.01 -10.83 3.72
CA SER A 78 14.21 -9.55 4.40
C SER A 78 13.69 -8.39 3.56
N SER A 79 13.99 -8.38 2.26
CA SER A 79 13.56 -7.32 1.34
C SER A 79 12.04 -7.30 1.16
N ILE A 80 11.40 -8.48 1.04
CA ILE A 80 9.93 -8.60 1.01
C ILE A 80 9.31 -8.05 2.29
N THR A 81 9.89 -8.37 3.45
CA THR A 81 9.42 -7.84 4.74
C THR A 81 9.49 -6.33 4.80
N LYS A 82 10.61 -5.74 4.37
CA LYS A 82 10.77 -4.28 4.36
C LYS A 82 9.79 -3.60 3.41
N LEU A 83 9.64 -4.10 2.18
CA LEU A 83 8.69 -3.56 1.20
C LEU A 83 7.27 -3.60 1.74
N PHE A 84 6.89 -4.73 2.34
CA PHE A 84 5.59 -4.89 2.99
C PHE A 84 5.34 -3.84 4.08
N ILE A 85 6.28 -3.67 5.00
CA ILE A 85 6.15 -2.72 6.12
C ILE A 85 6.14 -1.27 5.64
N ILE A 86 7.04 -0.92 4.71
CA ILE A 86 7.09 0.41 4.11
C ILE A 86 5.74 0.73 3.49
N ASP A 87 5.16 -0.21 2.74
CA ASP A 87 3.89 0.03 2.05
C ASP A 87 2.70 0.10 3.01
N LEU A 88 2.68 -0.74 4.04
CA LEU A 88 1.61 -0.78 5.04
C LEU A 88 1.56 0.51 5.87
N TYR A 89 2.69 0.97 6.40
CA TYR A 89 2.72 2.06 7.37
C TYR A 89 2.94 3.46 6.77
N THR A 90 3.25 3.55 5.47
CA THR A 90 3.30 4.84 4.77
C THR A 90 1.92 5.28 4.31
N LEU A 91 1.10 5.80 5.23
CA LEU A 91 -0.25 6.27 4.90
C LEU A 91 -0.26 7.50 4.00
N LYS A 92 0.82 8.29 4.03
CA LYS A 92 0.93 9.56 3.30
C LYS A 92 0.81 9.40 1.77
N ASN A 93 1.20 8.27 1.20
CA ASN A 93 1.12 8.07 -0.25
C ASN A 93 -0.20 7.41 -0.71
N LYS A 94 -1.04 6.96 0.23
CA LYS A 94 -2.29 6.25 -0.03
C LYS A 94 -3.40 7.17 -0.54
N LEU A 95 -4.19 6.64 -1.48
CA LEU A 95 -5.34 7.32 -2.07
C LEU A 95 -6.50 7.43 -1.09
N ASN A 96 -6.83 6.37 -0.37
CA ASN A 96 -7.92 6.34 0.60
C ASN A 96 -7.78 5.08 1.45
N LYS A 97 -8.73 4.84 2.37
CA LYS A 97 -8.71 3.66 3.24
C LYS A 97 -8.74 2.29 2.54
N TYR A 98 -9.17 2.23 1.27
CA TYR A 98 -9.24 1.00 0.48
C TYR A 98 -7.97 0.75 -0.35
N ASP A 99 -7.08 1.73 -0.46
CA ASP A 99 -5.75 1.59 -1.05
C ASP A 99 -4.80 0.89 -0.06
N VAL A 100 -5.16 -0.34 0.32
CA VAL A 100 -4.45 -1.13 1.33
C VAL A 100 -3.05 -1.49 0.82
N GLY A 101 -2.02 -0.94 1.46
CA GLY A 101 -0.62 -1.24 1.13
C GLY A 101 -0.23 -2.68 1.47
N GLY A 102 0.82 -3.19 0.85
CA GLY A 102 1.47 -4.45 1.20
C GLY A 102 0.76 -5.70 0.68
N THR A 103 -0.38 -5.56 0.01
CA THR A 103 -1.22 -6.70 -0.40
C THR A 103 -0.53 -7.66 -1.36
N ASP A 104 0.38 -7.17 -2.20
CA ASP A 104 1.15 -7.97 -3.15
C ASP A 104 2.13 -8.95 -2.47
N TYR A 105 2.45 -8.71 -1.20
CA TYR A 105 3.37 -9.54 -0.41
C TYR A 105 2.65 -10.48 0.54
N ILE A 106 1.33 -10.39 0.69
CA ILE A 106 0.57 -11.23 1.61
C ILE A 106 0.35 -12.62 0.99
N TYR A 107 0.45 -13.67 1.81
CA TYR A 107 0.14 -15.02 1.40
C TYR A 107 -1.26 -15.11 0.79
N PRO A 108 -1.45 -15.57 -0.47
CA PRO A 108 -2.68 -15.35 -1.23
C PRO A 108 -3.99 -15.75 -0.51
N PRO A 109 -4.08 -16.88 0.20
CA PRO A 109 -5.27 -17.25 0.98
C PRO A 109 -5.66 -16.27 2.09
N LYS A 110 -4.73 -15.41 2.54
CA LYS A 110 -4.93 -14.45 3.64
C LYS A 110 -5.19 -13.01 3.16
N VAL A 111 -5.10 -12.71 1.86
CA VAL A 111 -5.19 -11.34 1.31
C VAL A 111 -6.50 -10.65 1.68
N ASP A 112 -7.65 -11.32 1.53
CA ASP A 112 -8.96 -10.70 1.80
C ASP A 112 -9.15 -10.36 3.28
N ASN A 113 -8.76 -11.28 4.17
CA ASN A 113 -8.81 -11.05 5.61
C ASN A 113 -7.83 -9.94 6.04
N TYR A 114 -6.65 -9.90 5.43
CA TYR A 114 -5.69 -8.82 5.63
C TYR A 114 -6.27 -7.46 5.23
N LYS A 115 -6.81 -7.34 4.02
CA LYS A 115 -7.44 -6.10 3.52
C LYS A 115 -8.55 -5.62 4.45
N LEU A 116 -9.42 -6.54 4.89
CA LEU A 116 -10.49 -6.23 5.83
C LEU A 116 -9.94 -5.70 7.16
N LYS A 117 -8.98 -6.41 7.78
CA LYS A 117 -8.37 -6.00 9.05
C LYS A 117 -7.70 -4.62 8.93
N VAL A 118 -6.91 -4.38 7.88
CA VAL A 118 -6.21 -3.10 7.70
C VAL A 118 -7.21 -1.95 7.49
N THR A 119 -8.22 -2.17 6.64
CA THR A 119 -9.26 -1.17 6.36
C THR A 119 -10.04 -0.80 7.63
N ASP A 120 -10.38 -1.78 8.48
CA ASP A 120 -11.19 -1.57 9.68
C ASP A 120 -10.39 -1.08 10.90
N THR A 121 -9.05 -1.12 10.82
CA THR A 121 -8.16 -0.71 11.92
C THR A 121 -7.25 0.45 11.48
N LEU A 122 -6.07 0.14 10.96
CA LEU A 122 -5.00 1.09 10.63
C LEU A 122 -5.46 2.18 9.66
N TYR A 123 -6.29 1.81 8.67
CA TYR A 123 -6.70 2.70 7.58
C TYR A 123 -8.10 3.28 7.82
N LYS A 124 -8.76 2.94 8.94
CA LYS A 124 -10.18 3.26 9.21
C LYS A 124 -10.56 4.73 9.00
N TYR A 125 -9.66 5.63 9.39
CA TYR A 125 -9.86 7.08 9.34
C TYR A 125 -9.00 7.75 8.27
N LEU A 126 -8.49 6.99 7.30
CA LEU A 126 -7.74 7.53 6.18
C LEU A 126 -8.71 8.14 5.16
N GLU A 127 -8.69 9.47 5.11
CA GLU A 127 -9.46 10.26 4.17
C GLU A 127 -8.92 10.13 2.74
N GLU A 128 -9.82 10.37 1.78
CA GLU A 128 -9.48 10.40 0.37
C GLU A 128 -8.43 11.47 0.07
N LYS A 129 -7.49 11.12 -0.81
CA LYS A 129 -6.38 11.97 -1.21
C LYS A 129 -6.88 12.97 -2.22
N THR A 130 -7.13 14.18 -1.75
CA THR A 130 -7.40 15.34 -2.59
C THR A 130 -6.15 16.23 -2.69
N LYS A 131 -6.15 17.17 -3.63
CA LYS A 131 -5.10 18.22 -3.70
C LYS A 131 -5.04 19.08 -2.44
N GLU A 132 -6.12 19.11 -1.66
CA GLU A 132 -6.29 19.92 -0.46
C GLU A 132 -6.03 19.14 0.83
N ARG A 133 -5.62 17.85 0.75
CA ARG A 133 -5.30 17.07 1.95
C ARG A 133 -4.09 17.68 2.66
N THR A 134 -4.38 18.45 3.71
CA THR A 134 -3.38 19.14 4.54
C THR A 134 -2.94 18.33 5.77
N LYS A 135 -3.70 17.28 6.13
CA LYS A 135 -3.37 16.42 7.26
C LYS A 135 -2.06 15.69 6.98
N ASP A 136 -1.10 15.91 7.88
CA ASP A 136 0.16 15.19 7.91
C ASP A 136 -0.09 13.73 8.31
N LEU A 137 0.57 12.80 7.62
CA LEU A 137 0.35 11.35 7.73
C LEU A 137 1.71 10.66 7.87
N PRO A 138 1.77 9.49 8.53
CA PRO A 138 3.01 8.75 8.67
C PRO A 138 3.62 8.39 7.32
N GLU A 139 4.94 8.48 7.27
CA GLU A 139 5.79 8.04 6.17
C GLU A 139 6.96 7.27 6.78
N VAL A 140 7.12 6.01 6.36
CA VAL A 140 8.23 5.17 6.79
C VAL A 140 9.49 5.67 6.10
N LYS A 141 10.51 5.96 6.91
CA LYS A 141 11.84 6.36 6.46
C LYS A 141 12.72 5.14 6.18
N ASN A 142 12.69 4.17 7.09
CA ASN A 142 13.54 2.97 7.01
C ASN A 142 12.94 1.82 7.82
N VAL A 143 13.29 0.60 7.45
CA VAL A 143 12.98 -0.62 8.20
C VAL A 143 14.26 -1.42 8.39
N ASN A 144 14.64 -1.65 9.65
CA ASN A 144 15.83 -2.42 9.99
C ASN A 144 15.45 -3.85 10.38
N ILE A 145 16.23 -4.81 9.90
CA ILE A 145 16.12 -6.20 10.37
C ILE A 145 16.95 -6.33 11.65
N ILE A 146 16.29 -6.68 12.74
CA ILE A 146 16.92 -6.90 14.06
C ILE A 146 17.42 -8.35 14.14
N ASN A 147 16.56 -9.30 13.77
CA ASN A 147 16.83 -10.72 13.80
C ASN A 147 16.11 -11.44 12.66
N ILE A 148 16.67 -12.56 12.22
CA ILE A 148 16.09 -13.44 11.21
C ILE A 148 16.40 -14.89 11.55
N GLU A 149 15.36 -15.69 11.76
CA GLU A 149 15.46 -17.09 12.14
C GLU A 149 14.66 -17.97 11.18
N GLU A 150 15.22 -19.12 10.81
CA GLU A 150 14.50 -20.11 10.00
C GLU A 150 13.35 -20.72 10.81
N THR A 151 12.23 -20.94 10.15
CA THR A 151 11.04 -21.53 10.77
C THR A 151 10.29 -22.45 9.80
N LEU A 152 9.39 -23.25 10.38
CA LEU A 152 8.38 -24.02 9.67
C LEU A 152 7.01 -23.50 10.08
N PHE A 153 6.21 -23.09 9.10
CA PHE A 153 4.88 -22.55 9.30
C PHE A 153 3.83 -23.53 8.81
N ASN A 154 2.87 -23.88 9.68
CA ASN A 154 1.80 -24.81 9.35
C ASN A 154 0.50 -24.07 9.03
N TYR A 155 -0.07 -24.33 7.86
CA TYR A 155 -1.34 -23.77 7.43
C TYR A 155 -2.14 -24.79 6.63
N ASN A 156 -3.40 -25.03 7.02
CA ASN A 156 -4.29 -26.01 6.37
C ASN A 156 -3.64 -27.39 6.12
N GLU A 157 -2.94 -27.94 7.12
CA GLU A 157 -2.25 -29.24 7.05
C GLU A 157 -1.03 -29.28 6.11
N GLU A 158 -0.64 -28.14 5.52
CA GLU A 158 0.60 -27.99 4.77
C GLU A 158 1.65 -27.26 5.60
N GLU A 159 2.92 -27.65 5.43
CA GLU A 159 4.07 -27.06 6.11
C GLU A 159 4.91 -26.28 5.09
N TYR A 160 5.18 -25.02 5.40
CA TYR A 160 5.97 -24.12 4.57
C TYR A 160 7.26 -23.75 5.30
N SER A 161 8.40 -23.83 4.63
CA SER A 161 9.63 -23.24 5.13
C SER A 161 9.57 -21.72 5.03
N GLY A 162 10.28 -21.06 5.93
CA GLY A 162 10.23 -19.61 5.98
C GLY A 162 11.16 -19.02 7.03
N TYR A 163 10.87 -17.78 7.38
CA TYR A 163 11.61 -17.01 8.37
C TYR A 163 10.68 -16.29 9.34
N ILE A 164 11.11 -16.22 10.60
CA ILE A 164 10.61 -15.24 11.58
C ILE A 164 11.60 -14.08 11.56
N ILE A 165 11.08 -12.88 11.29
CA ILE A 165 11.89 -11.67 11.11
C ILE A 165 11.43 -10.62 12.11
N GLU A 166 12.34 -10.22 12.99
CA GLU A 166 12.15 -9.10 13.91
C GLU A 166 12.63 -7.82 13.24
N VAL A 167 11.84 -6.76 13.35
CA VAL A 167 12.12 -5.49 12.68
C VAL A 167 11.98 -4.30 13.62
N SER A 168 12.69 -3.22 13.30
CA SER A 168 12.36 -1.87 13.79
C SER A 168 12.00 -0.94 12.63
N ILE A 169 11.05 -0.04 12.88
CA ILE A 169 10.47 0.88 11.91
C ILE A 169 10.83 2.30 12.31
N GLU A 170 11.49 3.01 11.41
CA GLU A 170 11.80 4.42 11.54
C GLU A 170 10.85 5.24 10.67
N TYR A 171 10.25 6.28 11.26
CA TYR A 171 9.36 7.20 10.57
C TYR A 171 10.01 8.55 10.36
N GLU A 172 9.61 9.27 9.31
CA GLU A 172 9.99 10.67 9.12
C GLU A 172 9.52 11.57 10.27
N LYS A 173 8.35 11.25 10.84
CA LYS A 173 7.79 11.91 12.00
C LYS A 173 7.00 10.92 12.85
N ASP A 174 7.13 11.04 14.16
CA ASP A 174 6.45 10.16 15.10
C ASP A 174 4.99 10.57 15.28
N PHE A 175 4.09 9.64 14.94
CA PHE A 175 2.64 9.76 15.12
C PHE A 175 2.08 8.68 16.07
N GLY A 176 2.95 7.95 16.78
CA GLY A 176 2.54 6.88 17.69
C GLY A 176 2.12 5.57 17.02
N TYR A 177 2.59 5.30 15.80
CA TYR A 177 2.44 3.99 15.15
C TYR A 177 3.50 3.01 15.65
N ASP A 178 3.26 1.72 15.41
CA ASP A 178 4.16 0.63 15.77
C ASP A 178 5.58 0.89 15.27
N LYS A 179 6.57 0.70 16.15
CA LYS A 179 8.00 0.90 15.86
C LYS A 179 8.78 -0.40 15.80
N GLU A 180 8.17 -1.51 16.19
CA GLU A 180 8.76 -2.84 16.20
C GLU A 180 7.69 -3.86 15.85
N GLY A 181 8.09 -4.99 15.30
CA GLY A 181 7.19 -6.08 14.96
C GLY A 181 7.93 -7.39 14.70
N THR A 182 7.18 -8.47 14.73
CA THR A 182 7.64 -9.81 14.33
C THR A 182 6.81 -10.28 13.16
N ILE A 183 7.47 -10.65 12.07
CA ILE A 183 6.85 -10.99 10.81
C ILE A 183 7.24 -12.43 10.47
N THR A 184 6.22 -13.26 10.19
CA THR A 184 6.45 -14.60 9.64
C THR A 184 6.34 -14.53 8.13
N VAL A 185 7.41 -14.90 7.44
CA VAL A 185 7.49 -14.98 5.99
C VAL A 185 7.60 -16.43 5.59
N ILE A 186 6.85 -16.88 4.60
CA ILE A 186 6.87 -18.25 4.08
C ILE A 186 7.28 -18.28 2.62
N LYS A 187 7.90 -19.38 2.20
CA LYS A 187 8.26 -19.62 0.80
C LYS A 187 7.23 -20.52 0.14
N GLU A 188 6.74 -20.09 -1.02
CA GLU A 188 5.87 -20.88 -1.89
C GLU A 188 6.19 -20.56 -3.36
N ASN A 189 6.40 -21.57 -4.19
CA ASN A 189 6.72 -21.42 -5.62
C ASN A 189 7.88 -20.44 -5.90
N ASP A 190 8.97 -20.53 -5.12
CA ASP A 190 10.15 -19.64 -5.20
C ASP A 190 9.88 -18.15 -4.89
N LEU A 191 8.71 -17.84 -4.33
CA LEU A 191 8.34 -16.52 -3.86
C LEU A 191 8.20 -16.49 -2.34
N TYR A 192 8.48 -15.34 -1.75
CA TYR A 192 8.26 -15.11 -0.32
C TYR A 192 6.97 -14.31 -0.08
N TYR A 193 6.22 -14.74 0.92
CA TYR A 193 4.96 -14.14 1.32
C TYR A 193 4.88 -13.92 2.82
N ILE A 194 4.25 -12.83 3.23
CA ILE A 194 3.92 -12.54 4.62
C ILE A 194 2.72 -13.41 5.03
N ALA A 195 2.96 -14.33 5.97
CA ALA A 195 1.94 -15.20 6.52
C ALA A 195 1.30 -14.62 7.78
N GLU A 196 2.10 -14.01 8.67
CA GLU A 196 1.64 -13.48 9.95
C GLU A 196 2.41 -12.22 10.36
N ILE A 197 1.74 -11.37 11.12
CA ILE A 197 2.26 -10.12 11.67
C ILE A 197 1.86 -10.09 13.14
N GLN A 198 2.86 -9.98 14.01
CA GLN A 198 2.67 -9.86 15.46
C GLN A 198 3.27 -8.54 15.92
N ASN A 199 2.44 -7.73 16.58
CA ASN A 199 2.88 -6.49 17.19
C ASN A 199 3.34 -6.77 18.61
N LYS A 200 4.43 -6.13 19.05
CA LYS A 200 5.05 -6.40 20.36
C LYS A 200 4.13 -6.08 21.54
N ASP A 201 3.11 -5.24 21.34
CA ASP A 201 2.12 -4.88 22.36
C ASP A 201 1.07 -5.98 22.64
N GLU A 202 1.11 -7.10 21.92
CA GLU A 202 0.21 -8.26 22.13
C GLU A 202 0.91 -9.47 22.81
N ALA A 203 2.14 -9.30 23.32
CA ALA A 203 2.93 -10.33 24.02
C ALA A 203 3.05 -10.12 25.54
#